data_AF-A0A2H3C8L7-F1
#
_entry.id   AF-A0A2H3C8L7-F1
#
_cell.length_a   1.000
_cell.length_b   1.000
_cell.length_c   1.000
_cell.angle_alpha   90.00
_cell.angle_beta   90.00
_cell.angle_gamma   90.00
#
_symmetry.space_group_name_H-M   'P 1'
#
loop_
_entity.id
_entity.type
_entity.pdbx_description
1 polymer ?
#
loop_
_entity_poly.entity_id
_entity_poly.type
_entity_poly.pdbx_seq_one_letter_code
_entity_poly.pdbx_strand_id
1 'polypeptide(L)'
;ILTYDIACQYHTKLKECFTKCFLEISDIVNIINCLVPKMHLDGHIDNCKYRFSLNFFKGAGQNHGEEIEQSWAESKQSGGSTRQMNHGH
;
A
#
# COMPACT_ATOMS: atom_id res chain seq x y z
N ILE A 1 0.31 7.05 -7.81
CA ILE A 1 0.79 5.67 -7.53
C ILE A 1 0.56 5.43 -6.04
N LEU A 2 0.03 4.27 -5.66
CA LEU A 2 -0.15 3.84 -4.27
C LEU A 2 0.68 2.59 -4.05
N THR A 3 1.63 2.64 -3.12
CA THR A 3 2.53 1.53 -2.79
C THR A 3 2.26 1.02 -1.37
N TYR A 4 2.10 -0.29 -1.21
CA TYR A 4 1.92 -0.93 0.09
C TYR A 4 2.24 -2.43 -0.01
N ASP A 5 2.77 -3.03 1.06
CA ASP A 5 3.04 -4.47 1.18
C ASP A 5 2.00 -5.36 0.50
N ILE A 6 0.72 -5.18 0.88
CA ILE A 6 -0.38 -6.01 0.40
C ILE A 6 -1.29 -5.24 -0.57
N ALA A 7 -0.74 -4.27 -1.30
CA ALA A 7 -1.49 -3.49 -2.29
C ALA A 7 -2.20 -4.37 -3.33
N CYS A 8 -1.68 -5.56 -3.64
CA CYS A 8 -2.34 -6.52 -4.54
C CYS A 8 -3.68 -7.04 -4.00
N GLN A 9 -3.77 -7.26 -2.69
CA GLN A 9 -5.00 -7.70 -2.03
C GLN A 9 -6.00 -6.54 -1.96
N TYR A 10 -5.50 -5.35 -1.62
CA TYR A 10 -6.32 -4.15 -1.55
C TYR A 10 -6.88 -3.78 -2.92
N HIS A 11 -6.07 -3.76 -3.98
CA HIS A 11 -6.50 -3.45 -5.34
C HIS A 11 -7.75 -4.23 -5.76
N THR A 12 -7.81 -5.52 -5.40
CA THR A 12 -8.94 -6.39 -5.74
C THR A 12 -10.23 -5.95 -5.04
N LYS A 13 -10.14 -5.54 -3.77
CA LYS A 13 -11.29 -5.06 -2.97
C LYS A 13 -11.58 -3.57 -3.15
N LEU A 14 -10.59 -2.79 -3.60
CA LEU A 14 -10.67 -1.34 -3.78
C LEU A 14 -11.79 -0.99 -4.75
N LYS A 15 -11.82 -1.69 -5.90
CA LYS A 15 -12.87 -1.50 -6.91
C LYS A 15 -14.25 -1.75 -6.33
N GLU A 16 -14.43 -2.89 -5.67
CA GLU A 16 -15.71 -3.26 -5.04
C GLU A 16 -16.15 -2.24 -3.99
N CYS A 17 -15.22 -1.79 -3.13
CA CYS A 17 -15.48 -0.79 -2.10
C CYS A 17 -15.93 0.55 -2.69
N PHE A 18 -15.23 1.06 -3.71
CA PHE A 18 -15.59 2.31 -4.37
C PHE A 18 -16.95 2.23 -5.06
N THR A 19 -17.24 1.13 -5.75
CA THR A 19 -18.56 0.94 -6.38
C THR A 19 -19.71 0.80 -5.39
N LYS A 20 -19.44 0.42 -4.14
CA LYS A 20 -20.48 0.25 -3.11
C LYS A 20 -20.68 1.49 -2.25
N CYS A 21 -19.59 2.16 -1.88
CA CYS A 21 -19.59 3.22 -0.87
C CYS A 21 -19.38 4.62 -1.45
N PHE A 22 -18.81 4.73 -2.66
CA PHE A 22 -18.35 6.00 -3.23
C PHE A 22 -18.75 6.13 -4.71
N LEU A 23 -20.05 5.98 -4.99
CA LEU A 23 -20.59 5.92 -6.35
C LEU A 23 -20.19 7.12 -7.23
N GLU A 24 -20.29 8.34 -6.69
CA GLU A 24 -20.01 9.61 -7.40
C GLU A 24 -18.54 9.76 -7.84
N ILE A 25 -17.61 9.07 -7.16
CA ILE A 25 -16.18 9.14 -7.44
C ILE A 25 -15.60 7.77 -7.78
N SER A 26 -16.44 6.78 -8.07
CA SER A 26 -16.02 5.40 -8.28
C SER A 26 -15.01 5.25 -9.43
N ASP A 27 -15.06 6.16 -10.41
CA ASP A 27 -14.13 6.21 -11.53
C ASP A 27 -12.68 6.51 -11.12
N ILE A 28 -12.45 7.13 -9.96
CA ILE A 28 -11.11 7.44 -9.46
C ILE A 28 -10.29 6.16 -9.25
N VAL A 29 -10.95 5.03 -9.00
CA VAL A 29 -10.28 3.74 -8.80
C VAL A 29 -9.51 3.30 -10.04
N ASN A 30 -9.94 3.73 -11.24
CA ASN A 30 -9.32 3.35 -12.51
C ASN A 30 -8.01 4.10 -12.78
N ILE A 31 -7.78 5.24 -12.12
CA ILE A 31 -6.53 6.02 -12.26
C ILE A 31 -5.53 5.72 -11.14
N ILE A 32 -5.94 4.98 -10.10
CA ILE A 32 -5.07 4.56 -9.00
C ILE A 32 -4.25 3.34 -9.43
N ASN A 33 -2.95 3.52 -9.49
CA ASN A 33 -2.01 2.43 -9.73
C ASN A 33 -1.48 1.91 -8.41
N CYS A 34 -1.97 0.73 -7.99
CA CYS A 34 -1.47 0.01 -6.83
C CYS A 34 -0.21 -0.77 -7.21
N LEU A 35 0.86 -0.64 -6.43
CA LEU A 35 2.14 -1.33 -6.61
C LEU A 35 2.62 -1.88 -5.27
N VAL A 36 3.52 -2.86 -5.28
CA VAL A 36 4.12 -3.44 -4.08
C VAL A 36 5.62 -3.09 -4.06
N PRO A 37 6.17 -2.65 -2.92
CA PRO A 37 7.61 -2.40 -2.77
C PRO A 37 8.45 -3.62 -3.17
N LYS A 38 9.62 -3.36 -3.74
CA LYS A 38 10.45 -4.41 -4.36
C LYS A 38 10.84 -5.52 -3.38
N MET A 39 11.14 -5.17 -2.12
CA MET A 39 11.52 -6.13 -1.08
C MET A 39 10.36 -7.08 -0.74
N HIS A 40 9.17 -6.53 -0.52
CA HIS A 40 7.97 -7.31 -0.21
C HIS A 40 7.44 -8.12 -1.40
N LEU A 41 7.67 -7.63 -2.62
CA LEU A 41 7.22 -8.28 -3.85
C LEU A 41 7.80 -9.70 -4.01
N ASP A 42 9.00 -9.96 -3.50
CA ASP A 42 9.62 -11.30 -3.58
C ASP A 42 8.86 -12.37 -2.80
N GLY A 43 8.19 -11.98 -1.69
CA GLY A 43 7.35 -12.85 -0.89
C GLY A 43 5.96 -13.12 -1.46
N HIS A 44 5.60 -12.47 -2.58
CA HIS A 44 4.30 -12.65 -3.22
C HIS A 44 4.33 -13.75 -4.30
N ILE A 45 3.14 -14.23 -4.69
CA ILE A 45 2.98 -15.14 -5.82
C ILE A 45 3.48 -14.51 -7.13
N ASP A 46 3.92 -15.33 -8.08
CA ASP A 46 4.53 -14.87 -9.34
C ASP A 46 3.67 -13.87 -10.11
N ASN A 47 2.36 -14.06 -10.15
CA ASN A 47 1.45 -13.12 -10.81
C ASN A 47 1.53 -11.69 -10.21
N CYS A 48 1.79 -11.57 -8.90
CA CYS A 48 1.99 -10.26 -8.29
C CYS A 48 3.29 -9.60 -8.76
N LYS A 49 4.36 -10.38 -8.92
CA LYS A 49 5.68 -9.92 -9.34
C LYS A 49 5.69 -9.25 -10.71
N TYR A 50 4.74 -9.59 -11.57
CA TYR A 50 4.58 -8.92 -12.87
C TYR A 50 3.60 -7.74 -12.80
N ARG A 51 2.48 -7.90 -12.10
CA ARG A 51 1.36 -6.93 -12.14
C ARG A 51 1.54 -5.73 -11.22
N PHE A 52 2.24 -5.90 -10.10
CA PHE A 52 2.37 -4.87 -9.06
C PHE A 52 3.82 -4.39 -8.89
N SER A 53 4.70 -4.75 -9.82
CA SER A 53 6.11 -4.35 -9.76
C SER A 53 6.31 -2.91 -10.19
N LEU A 54 7.04 -2.18 -9.35
CA LEU A 54 7.56 -0.85 -9.69
C LEU A 54 8.46 -0.88 -10.94
N ASN A 55 9.19 -1.98 -11.18
CA ASN A 55 10.11 -2.08 -12.33
C ASN A 55 9.39 -2.13 -13.68
N PHE A 56 8.13 -2.58 -13.69
CA PHE A 56 7.33 -2.68 -14.91
C PHE A 56 6.36 -1.49 -15.08
N PHE A 57 6.32 -0.56 -14.11
CA PHE A 57 5.42 0.59 -14.16
C PHE A 57 6.11 1.82 -14.76
N LYS A 58 5.62 2.27 -15.92
CA LYS A 58 6.16 3.45 -16.61
C LYS A 58 5.95 4.71 -15.78
N GLY A 59 7.04 5.39 -15.44
CA GLY A 59 7.02 6.63 -14.64
C GLY A 59 7.12 6.42 -13.13
N ALA A 60 7.25 5.17 -12.64
CA ALA A 60 7.74 4.94 -11.28
C ALA A 60 9.25 5.19 -11.25
N GLY A 61 9.71 6.01 -10.30
CA GLY A 61 11.14 6.10 -9.98
C GLY A 61 11.65 4.77 -9.46
N GLN A 62 12.93 4.48 -9.68
CA GLN A 62 13.59 3.36 -9.02
C GLN A 62 13.77 3.72 -7.55
N ASN A 63 12.77 3.41 -6.73
CA ASN A 63 12.87 3.61 -5.29
C ASN A 63 13.68 2.45 -4.70
N HIS A 64 14.57 2.76 -3.75
CA HIS A 64 15.26 1.74 -2.97
C HIS A 64 14.19 0.89 -2.28
N GLY A 65 14.25 -0.43 -2.44
CA GLY A 65 13.11 -1.35 -2.29
C GLY A 65 12.38 -1.41 -0.93
N GLU A 66 12.87 -0.69 0.08
CA GLU A 66 12.35 -0.62 1.46
C GLU A 66 12.04 0.81 1.96
N GLU A 67 12.46 1.87 1.25
CA GLU A 67 12.51 3.23 1.83
C GLU A 67 11.14 3.80 2.23
N ILE A 68 10.08 3.42 1.52
CA ILE A 68 8.72 3.89 1.85
C ILE A 68 8.26 3.34 3.22
N GLU A 69 8.72 2.14 3.61
CA GLU A 69 8.26 1.43 4.81
C GLU A 69 9.23 1.52 5.99
N GLN A 70 10.48 1.93 5.80
CA GLN A 70 11.38 2.24 6.92
C GLN A 70 10.80 3.34 7.83
N SER A 71 10.19 4.37 7.24
CA SER A 71 9.52 5.45 7.99
C SER A 71 8.34 4.93 8.86
N TRP A 72 7.74 3.80 8.50
CA TRP A 72 6.67 3.18 9.28
C TRP A 72 7.19 2.52 10.56
N ALA A 73 8.42 1.98 10.56
CA ALA A 73 9.03 1.45 11.76
C ALA A 73 9.23 2.55 12.81
N GLU A 74 9.72 3.72 12.39
CA GLU A 74 9.90 4.90 13.24
C GLU A 74 8.55 5.47 13.72
N SER A 75 7.57 5.53 12.83
CA SER A 75 6.21 5.98 13.16
C SER A 75 5.52 5.05 14.17
N LYS A 76 5.72 3.72 14.05
CA LYS A 76 5.21 2.74 15.02
C LYS A 76 5.87 2.88 16.40
N GLN A 77 7.16 3.20 16.46
CA GLN A 77 7.84 3.48 17.73
C GLN A 77 7.24 4.73 18.41
N SER A 78 6.93 5.77 17.62
CA SER A 78 6.28 6.98 18.13
C SER A 78 4.84 6.75 18.61
N GLY A 79 4.16 5.73 18.08
CA GLY A 79 2.82 5.32 18.52
C GLY A 79 2.74 4.94 20.00
N GLY A 80 3.83 4.44 20.61
CA GLY A 80 3.89 4.18 22.05
C GLY A 80 3.72 5.44 22.90
N SER A 81 4.21 6.59 22.42
CA SER A 81 4.16 7.87 23.14
C SER A 81 2.83 8.62 22.97
N THR A 82 2.03 8.27 21.96
CA THR A 82 0.72 8.90 21.67
C THR A 82 -0.47 8.00 22.03
N ARG A 83 -0.22 6.80 22.58
CA ARG A 83 -1.29 5.97 23.14
C ARG A 83 -1.93 6.70 24.31
N GLN A 84 -3.24 6.89 24.22
CA GLN A 84 -4.05 7.44 25.30
C GLN A 84 -3.84 6.58 26.55
N MET A 85 -3.38 7.21 27.65
CA MET A 85 -3.29 6.55 28.95
C MET A 85 -4.69 6.06 29.33
N ASN A 86 -4.84 4.75 29.42
CA ASN A 86 -5.95 4.12 30.09
C ASN A 86 -5.86 4.41 31.61
N HIS A 87 -7.00 4.55 32.28
CA HIS A 87 -7.03 4.71 33.74
C HIS A 87 -6.43 3.46 34.38
N GLY A 88 -5.17 3.55 34.80
CA GLY A 88 -4.50 2.53 35.58
C GLY A 88 -5.26 2.30 36.90
N HIS A 89 -5.33 1.04 37.30
CA HIS A 89 -5.85 0.63 38.60
C HIS A 89 -4.74 0.69 39.64
#